data_AF-A0A9E2KV41-F1
#
_entry.id   AF-A0A9E2KV41-F1
#
_cell.length_a   1.000
_cell.length_b   1.000
_cell.length_c   1.000
_cell.angle_alpha   90.00
_cell.angle_beta   90.00
_cell.angle_gamma   90.00
#
_symmetry.space_group_name_H-M   'P 1'
#
loop_
_entity.id
_entity.type
_entity.pdbx_description
1 polymer ?
#
loop_
_entity_poly.entity_id
_entity_poly.type
_entity_poly.pdbx_seq_one_letter_code
_entity_poly.pdbx_strand_id
1 'polypeptide(L)' 'PGATVIDVGIHRQADKSLTGDVDFDSVKSVAGLITPVPGGVGPMTIATLMEQTVDLTEWRQNG' A
#
# COMPACT_ATOMS: atom_id res chain seq x y z
N PRO A 1 -15.33 -7.52 -13.88
CA PRO A 1 -13.93 -7.96 -14.00
C PRO A 1 -13.05 -6.80 -14.48
N GLY A 2 -11.79 -6.73 -14.08
CA GLY A 2 -10.82 -5.68 -14.49
C GLY A 2 -10.65 -4.51 -13.52
N ALA A 3 -11.19 -4.58 -12.30
CA ALA A 3 -11.01 -3.51 -11.31
C ALA A 3 -9.56 -3.43 -10.81
N THR A 4 -9.10 -2.23 -10.44
CA THR A 4 -7.87 -2.02 -9.66
C THR A 4 -8.21 -2.12 -8.19
N VAL A 5 -7.58 -3.07 -7.50
CA VAL A 5 -7.77 -3.31 -6.06
C VAL A 5 -6.55 -2.80 -5.31
N ILE A 6 -6.77 -1.86 -4.40
CA ILE A 6 -5.76 -1.34 -3.48
C ILE A 6 -6.10 -1.88 -2.10
N ASP A 7 -5.29 -2.84 -1.65
CA ASP A 7 -5.42 -3.49 -0.36
C ASP A 7 -4.53 -2.78 0.67
N VAL A 8 -5.19 -2.03 1.56
CA VAL A 8 -4.59 -1.26 2.65
C VAL A 8 -4.46 -2.07 3.94
N GLY A 9 -5.14 -3.21 4.02
CA GLY A 9 -5.17 -4.06 5.20
C GLY A 9 -3.79 -4.60 5.54
N ILE A 10 -3.46 -4.59 6.84
CA ILE A 10 -2.29 -5.29 7.35
C ILE A 10 -2.71 -6.05 8.60
N HIS A 11 -2.93 -7.35 8.43
CA HIS A 11 -3.29 -8.27 9.49
C HIS A 11 -2.10 -9.19 9.79
N ARG A 12 -1.72 -9.26 11.07
CA ARG A 12 -0.70 -10.19 11.53
C ARG A 12 -1.34 -11.48 11.99
N GLN A 13 -0.97 -12.58 11.35
CA GLN A 13 -1.45 -13.91 11.68
C GLN A 13 -0.66 -14.53 12.85
N ALA A 14 -1.18 -15.61 13.41
CA ALA A 14 -0.55 -16.33 14.52
C ALA A 14 0.84 -16.88 14.17
N ASP A 15 1.06 -17.26 12.91
CA ASP A 15 2.34 -17.73 12.36
C ASP A 15 3.31 -16.58 11.99
N LYS A 16 2.93 -15.32 12.30
CA LYS A 16 3.65 -14.08 12.00
C LYS A 16 3.64 -13.66 10.53
N SER A 17 2.96 -14.39 9.65
CA SER A 17 2.70 -13.93 8.28
C SER A 17 1.80 -12.68 8.28
N LEU A 18 1.81 -11.96 7.15
CA LEU A 18 1.01 -10.77 6.93
C LEU A 18 0.02 -11.03 5.81
N THR A 19 -1.24 -10.68 6.03
CA THR A 19 -2.31 -10.77 5.03
C THR A 19 -3.06 -9.44 4.94
N GLY A 20 -3.71 -9.18 3.81
CA GLY A 20 -4.51 -7.98 3.59
C GLY A 20 -5.98 -8.12 3.97
N ASP A 21 -6.80 -7.19 3.50
CA ASP A 21 -8.26 -7.17 3.68
C ASP A 21 -8.97 -8.12 2.69
N VAL A 22 -8.32 -8.46 1.58
CA VAL A 22 -8.90 -9.30 0.53
C VAL A 22 -8.16 -10.64 0.38
N ASP A 23 -8.90 -11.65 -0.07
CA ASP A 23 -8.31 -12.92 -0.50
C ASP A 23 -7.59 -12.72 -1.85
N PHE A 24 -6.27 -12.66 -1.80
CA PHE A 24 -5.43 -12.33 -2.95
C PHE A 24 -5.59 -13.33 -4.10
N ASP A 25 -5.67 -14.63 -3.81
CA ASP A 25 -5.64 -15.67 -4.83
C ASP A 25 -6.94 -15.71 -5.64
N SER A 26 -8.09 -15.55 -4.98
CA SER A 26 -9.38 -15.48 -5.68
C SER A 26 -9.51 -14.18 -6.48
N VAL A 27 -9.12 -13.04 -5.90
CA VAL A 27 -9.29 -11.71 -6.53
C VAL A 27 -8.32 -11.49 -7.69
N LYS A 28 -7.09 -12.03 -7.63
CA LYS A 28 -6.07 -11.89 -8.70
C LYS A 28 -6.56 -12.38 -10.06
N SER A 29 -7.46 -13.35 -10.10
CA SER A 29 -8.01 -13.91 -11.35
C SER A 29 -9.01 -13.00 -12.07
N VAL A 30 -9.63 -12.06 -11.34
CA VAL A 30 -10.70 -11.18 -11.85
C VAL A 30 -10.34 -9.70 -11.82
N ALA A 31 -9.39 -9.28 -10.98
CA ALA A 31 -8.88 -7.92 -10.94
C ALA A 31 -7.95 -7.64 -12.13
N GLY A 32 -7.94 -6.39 -12.59
CA GLY A 32 -6.95 -5.93 -13.57
C GLY A 32 -5.60 -5.67 -12.94
N LEU A 33 -5.61 -5.14 -11.72
CA LEU A 33 -4.44 -4.89 -10.88
C LEU A 33 -4.81 -5.13 -9.41
N ILE A 34 -3.87 -5.63 -8.62
CA ILE A 34 -4.03 -5.82 -7.17
C ILE A 34 -2.70 -5.60 -6.45
N THR A 35 -2.72 -4.88 -5.33
CA THR A 35 -1.54 -4.69 -4.49
C THR A 35 -1.27 -5.92 -3.61
N PRO A 36 -0.03 -6.40 -3.49
CA PRO A 36 0.28 -7.52 -2.61
C PRO A 36 0.32 -7.08 -1.14
N VAL A 37 0.03 -8.00 -0.23
CA VAL A 37 0.31 -7.85 1.19
C VAL A 37 1.14 -9.05 1.65
N PRO A 38 2.38 -8.85 2.16
CA PRO A 38 3.07 -7.58 2.34
C PRO A 38 3.63 -6.99 1.03
N GLY A 39 4.08 -5.73 1.08
CA GLY A 39 4.85 -5.10 0.01
C GLY A 39 4.07 -4.18 -0.95
N GLY A 40 2.77 -4.02 -0.75
CA GLY A 40 1.92 -3.08 -1.50
C GLY A 40 1.88 -1.70 -0.86
N VAL A 41 0.82 -1.41 -0.12
CA VAL A 41 0.53 -0.04 0.36
C VAL A 41 1.43 0.41 1.51
N GLY A 42 1.87 -0.52 2.38
CA GLY A 42 2.69 -0.18 3.55
C GLY A 42 3.97 0.63 3.25
N PRO A 43 4.82 0.21 2.30
CA PRO A 43 6.00 0.98 1.88
C PRO A 43 5.68 2.38 1.35
N MET A 44 4.53 2.56 0.66
CA MET A 44 4.13 3.86 0.12
C MET A 44 3.83 4.86 1.24
N THR A 45 3.25 4.44 2.36
CA THR A 45 3.01 5.34 3.51
C THR A 45 4.32 5.96 4.02
N ILE A 46 5.40 5.18 4.10
CA ILE A 46 6.71 5.67 4.54
C ILE A 46 7.31 6.61 3.47
N ALA A 47 7.26 6.20 2.20
CA ALA A 47 7.76 7.01 1.10
C ALA A 47 7.07 8.38 1.05
N THR A 48 5.74 8.41 1.15
CA THR A 48 4.95 9.65 1.14
C THR A 48 5.24 10.54 2.34
N LEU A 49 5.47 9.98 3.54
CA LEU A 49 5.90 10.79 4.68
C LEU A 49 7.25 11.48 4.42
N MET A 50 8.19 10.79 3.79
CA MET A 50 9.50 11.37 3.45
C MET A 50 9.37 12.43 2.37
N GLU A 51 8.58 12.17 1.33
CA GLU A 51 8.25 13.13 0.27
C GLU A 51 7.65 14.42 0.87
N GLN A 52 6.63 14.29 1.73
CA GLN A 52 6.02 15.44 2.41
C GLN A 52 7.02 16.23 3.25
N THR A 53 7.99 15.55 3.88
CA THR A 53 9.03 16.23 4.68
C THR A 53 9.95 17.08 3.81
N VAL A 54 10.31 16.58 2.62
CA VAL A 54 11.12 17.32 1.64
C VAL A 54 10.33 18.50 1.08
N ASP A 55 9.11 18.25 0.59
CA ASP A 55 8.24 19.28 -0.01
C ASP A 55 8.02 20.46 0.95
N LEU A 56 7.72 20.17 2.22
CA LEU A 56 7.51 21.20 3.23
C LEU A 56 8.77 22.02 3.52
N THR A 57 9.95 21.40 3.43
CA THR A 57 11.22 22.10 3.61
C THR A 57 11.49 23.02 2.43
N GLU A 58 11.27 22.57 1.20
CA GLU A 58 11.42 23.37 -0.01
C GLU A 58 10.42 24.53 -0.04
N TRP A 59 9.15 24.29 0.31
CA TRP A 59 8.13 25.34 0.40
C TRP A 59 8.51 26.43 1.41
N ARG A 60 9.08 26.06 2.56
CA ARG A 60 9.57 27.04 3.54
C ARG A 60 10.72 27.89 3.01
N GLN A 61 11.55 27.37 2.11
CA GLN A 61 12.68 28.11 1.55
C GLN A 61 12.28 29.05 0.40
N ASN A 62 11.20 28.72 -0.31
CA ASN A 62 10.74 29.44 -1.50
C ASN A 62 9.57 30.41 -1.25
N GLY A 63 9.02 30.44 -0.03
CA GLY A 63 8.00 31.42 0.42
C GLY A 63 8.60 32.48 1.33
#